data_AF-A0A957D0P0-F1
#
_entry.id   AF-A0A957D0P0-F1
#
_cell.length_a   1.000
_cell.length_b   1.000
_cell.length_c   1.000
_cell.angle_alpha   90.00
_cell.angle_beta   90.00
_cell.angle_gamma   90.00
#
_symmetry.space_group_name_H-M   'P 1'
#
loop_
_entity.id
_entity.type
_entity.pdbx_description
1 polymer ?
#
loop_
_entity_poly.entity_id
_entity_poly.type
_entity_poly.pdbx_seq_one_letter_code
_entity_poly.pdbx_strand_id
1 'polypeptide(L)'
;PSLLHFGVTDETAWDVGLACGGTIEIFVEPLDSGIFNFVSQLIESDSAGVVMTIIHGPNELLSRKLAVSHAGERLGTLGDVALDEAAILAAKTAVSPRRVQLTAEVEIFVDTVRLAPRLVMVGGVHIAIALTSMAQMVGFHTTVIDPRRAFGSSARFPHVDRLIQAWPDDAFAEVELTPETAVCLLTHDPKIDDPALKIALNSPVFYIGALGSPKTHAQRIERLHGYGFNDTQIGRIHAPIGLNIGANTPEEIALSILAEIVQVRN
;
A
#
# COMPACT_ATOMS: atom_id res chain seq x y z
N PRO A 1 -18.02 -13.47 -23.72
CA PRO A 1 -17.09 -12.36 -23.37
C PRO A 1 -16.75 -11.58 -24.63
N SER A 2 -16.36 -10.32 -24.50
CA SER A 2 -15.92 -9.47 -25.61
C SER A 2 -14.95 -8.40 -25.13
N LEU A 3 -13.83 -8.23 -25.82
CA LEU A 3 -12.95 -7.08 -25.66
C LEU A 3 -13.43 -5.96 -26.57
N LEU A 4 -13.81 -4.83 -25.98
CA LEU A 4 -14.30 -3.65 -26.68
C LEU A 4 -13.25 -2.55 -26.64
N HIS A 5 -13.03 -1.88 -27.76
CA HIS A 5 -12.14 -0.73 -27.82
C HIS A 5 -12.97 0.55 -27.93
N PHE A 6 -12.74 1.48 -27.02
CA PHE A 6 -13.34 2.81 -27.06
C PHE A 6 -12.21 3.83 -27.20
N GLY A 7 -12.21 4.60 -28.28
CA GLY A 7 -11.27 5.68 -28.50
C GLY A 7 -12.04 6.94 -28.83
N VAL A 8 -11.79 8.00 -28.06
CA VAL A 8 -12.35 9.32 -28.35
C VAL A 8 -11.17 10.21 -28.74
N THR A 9 -11.11 10.54 -30.02
CA THR A 9 -10.18 11.55 -30.54
C THR A 9 -10.50 12.90 -29.87
N ASP A 10 -9.51 13.75 -29.61
CA ASP A 10 -9.71 15.03 -28.90
C ASP A 10 -10.83 15.89 -29.51
N GLU A 11 -11.06 15.81 -30.82
CA GLU A 11 -12.12 16.53 -31.54
C GLU A 11 -13.55 16.04 -31.23
N THR A 12 -13.75 14.80 -30.78
CA THR A 12 -15.07 14.23 -30.45
C THR A 12 -15.32 14.17 -28.94
N ALA A 13 -14.31 14.41 -28.10
CA ALA A 13 -14.41 14.36 -26.63
C ALA A 13 -15.42 15.36 -26.04
N TRP A 14 -15.54 16.52 -26.68
CA TRP A 14 -16.51 17.56 -26.28
C TRP A 14 -17.97 17.16 -26.54
N ASP A 15 -18.25 16.42 -27.61
CA ASP A 15 -19.61 16.05 -28.02
C ASP A 15 -20.20 14.89 -27.19
N VAL A 16 -19.34 14.08 -26.55
CA VAL A 16 -19.74 12.98 -25.64
C VAL A 16 -19.54 13.28 -24.16
N GLY A 17 -19.16 14.51 -23.79
CA GLY A 17 -19.11 14.97 -22.40
C GLY A 17 -18.03 14.30 -21.54
N LEU A 18 -16.93 13.86 -22.14
CA LEU A 18 -15.81 13.23 -21.43
C LEU A 18 -14.74 14.27 -21.03
N ALA A 19 -14.19 14.14 -19.82
CA ALA A 19 -13.26 15.11 -19.23
C ALA A 19 -11.82 15.04 -19.78
N CYS A 20 -11.47 13.94 -20.46
CA CYS A 20 -10.19 13.76 -21.14
C CYS A 20 -10.36 12.87 -22.38
N GLY A 21 -9.58 13.14 -23.43
CA GLY A 21 -9.41 12.24 -24.57
C GLY A 21 -8.59 10.99 -24.20
N GLY A 22 -8.67 9.93 -25.02
CA GLY A 22 -7.91 8.70 -24.79
C GLY A 22 -8.54 7.46 -25.40
N THR A 23 -7.82 6.34 -25.31
CA THR A 23 -8.30 5.02 -25.70
C THR A 23 -8.38 4.12 -24.47
N ILE A 24 -9.51 3.44 -24.29
CA ILE A 24 -9.72 2.42 -23.25
C ILE A 24 -10.12 1.11 -23.92
N GLU A 25 -9.70 0.00 -23.30
CA GLU A 25 -10.15 -1.34 -23.65
C GLU A 25 -11.01 -1.87 -22.51
N ILE A 26 -12.19 -2.39 -22.83
CA ILE A 26 -13.16 -2.90 -21.86
C ILE A 26 -13.39 -4.37 -22.16
N PHE A 27 -12.94 -5.25 -21.28
CA PHE A 27 -13.29 -6.66 -21.34
C PHE A 27 -14.61 -6.90 -20.62
N VAL A 28 -15.64 -7.32 -21.36
CA VAL A 28 -16.98 -7.56 -20.85
C VAL A 28 -17.24 -9.06 -20.82
N GLU A 29 -17.65 -9.57 -19.67
CA GLU A 29 -17.97 -10.98 -19.47
C GLU A 29 -19.12 -11.16 -18.47
N PRO A 30 -19.82 -12.32 -18.49
CA PRO A 30 -20.72 -12.67 -17.40
C PRO A 30 -19.97 -12.76 -16.08
N LEU A 31 -20.60 -12.31 -14.99
CA LEU A 31 -20.02 -12.40 -13.65
C LEU A 31 -19.82 -13.88 -13.25
N ASP A 32 -18.60 -14.24 -12.90
CA ASP A 32 -18.30 -15.50 -12.24
C ASP A 32 -18.52 -15.35 -10.73
N SER A 33 -19.63 -15.89 -10.22
CA SER A 33 -19.99 -15.81 -8.80
C SER A 33 -18.96 -16.47 -7.88
N GLY A 34 -18.24 -17.50 -8.35
CA GLY A 34 -17.21 -18.16 -7.56
C GLY A 34 -16.03 -17.22 -7.34
N ILE A 35 -15.53 -16.60 -8.41
CA ILE A 35 -14.45 -15.62 -8.35
C ILE A 35 -14.88 -14.38 -7.55
N PHE A 36 -16.10 -13.89 -7.75
CA PHE A 36 -16.65 -12.76 -6.99
C PHE A 36 -16.64 -13.03 -5.49
N ASN A 37 -17.11 -14.21 -5.06
CA ASN A 37 -17.12 -14.59 -3.65
C ASN A 37 -15.70 -14.75 -3.09
N PHE A 38 -14.78 -15.32 -3.88
CA PHE A 38 -13.38 -15.45 -3.48
C PHE A 38 -12.73 -14.09 -3.22
N VAL A 39 -12.91 -13.12 -4.14
CA VAL A 39 -12.40 -11.75 -3.96
C VAL A 39 -13.07 -11.05 -2.78
N SER A 40 -14.38 -11.23 -2.61
CA SER A 40 -15.11 -10.66 -1.46
C SER A 40 -14.57 -11.18 -0.14
N GLN A 41 -14.32 -12.49 -0.05
CA GLN A 41 -13.73 -13.11 1.14
C GLN A 41 -12.32 -12.57 1.43
N LEU A 42 -11.49 -12.39 0.40
CA LEU A 42 -10.16 -11.80 0.56
C LEU A 42 -10.24 -10.39 1.17
N ILE A 43 -11.16 -9.55 0.70
CA ILE A 43 -11.34 -8.19 1.22
C ILE A 43 -11.86 -8.23 2.67
N GLU A 44 -12.84 -9.08 2.96
CA GLU A 44 -13.41 -9.23 4.31
C GLU A 44 -12.39 -9.77 5.33
N SER A 45 -11.45 -10.60 4.89
CA SER A 45 -10.40 -11.17 5.73
C SER A 45 -9.08 -10.39 5.69
N ASP A 46 -9.07 -9.15 5.17
CA ASP A 46 -7.89 -8.30 5.04
C ASP A 46 -6.71 -9.08 4.41
N SER A 47 -6.99 -9.83 3.35
CA SER A 47 -6.06 -10.70 2.64
C SER A 47 -5.85 -10.28 1.19
N ALA A 48 -4.60 -10.33 0.71
CA ALA A 48 -4.26 -9.97 -0.65
C ALA A 48 -4.38 -11.18 -1.60
N GLY A 49 -4.57 -10.90 -2.88
CA GLY A 49 -4.63 -11.93 -3.91
C GLY A 49 -4.58 -11.37 -5.33
N VAL A 50 -4.70 -12.25 -6.30
CA VAL A 50 -4.71 -11.91 -7.72
C VAL A 50 -5.78 -12.71 -8.44
N VAL A 51 -6.42 -12.10 -9.44
CA VAL A 51 -7.32 -12.76 -10.37
C VAL A 51 -6.72 -12.62 -11.77
N MET A 52 -6.48 -13.74 -12.42
CA MET A 52 -5.94 -13.81 -13.77
C MET A 52 -7.05 -14.24 -14.71
N THR A 53 -7.32 -13.46 -15.75
CA THR A 53 -8.38 -13.73 -16.73
C THR A 53 -7.80 -13.82 -18.13
N ILE A 54 -8.10 -14.87 -18.91
CA ILE A 54 -7.72 -14.93 -20.33
C ILE A 54 -8.57 -13.93 -21.11
N ILE A 55 -7.92 -12.90 -21.63
CA ILE A 55 -8.55 -11.84 -22.43
C ILE A 55 -8.29 -11.98 -23.93
N HIS A 56 -7.27 -12.77 -24.31
CA HIS A 56 -6.96 -13.13 -25.69
C HIS A 56 -6.46 -14.59 -25.75
N GLY A 57 -6.92 -15.35 -26.74
CA GLY A 57 -6.55 -16.74 -26.95
C GLY A 57 -7.63 -17.57 -27.65
N PRO A 58 -7.46 -18.90 -27.72
CA PRO A 58 -8.45 -19.82 -28.27
C PRO A 58 -9.83 -19.63 -27.61
N ASN A 59 -10.90 -19.75 -28.40
CA ASN A 59 -12.27 -19.43 -27.95
C ASN A 59 -12.71 -20.25 -26.73
N GLU A 60 -12.23 -21.47 -26.58
CA GLU A 60 -12.48 -22.39 -25.47
C GLU A 60 -11.77 -21.99 -24.16
N LEU A 61 -10.80 -21.09 -24.22
CA LEU A 61 -10.04 -20.57 -23.09
C LEU A 61 -10.44 -19.14 -22.70
N LEU A 62 -11.04 -18.37 -23.60
CA LEU A 62 -11.49 -16.99 -23.31
C LEU A 62 -12.40 -16.94 -22.08
N SER A 63 -12.24 -15.89 -21.25
CA SER A 63 -12.91 -15.72 -19.94
C SER A 63 -12.51 -16.71 -18.85
N ARG A 64 -11.66 -17.71 -19.11
CA ARG A 64 -11.19 -18.57 -18.01
C ARG A 64 -10.41 -17.76 -17.00
N LYS A 65 -10.64 -18.09 -15.73
CA LYS A 65 -10.10 -17.38 -14.58
C LYS A 65 -9.36 -18.31 -13.66
N LEU A 66 -8.29 -17.79 -13.09
CA LEU A 66 -7.58 -18.37 -11.96
C LEU A 66 -7.39 -17.26 -10.92
N ALA A 67 -7.95 -17.45 -9.73
CA ALA A 67 -7.73 -16.60 -8.59
C ALA A 67 -6.80 -17.28 -7.59
N VAL A 68 -5.86 -16.52 -7.01
CA VAL A 68 -4.89 -17.03 -6.04
C VAL A 68 -4.73 -16.03 -4.90
N SER A 69 -4.85 -16.50 -3.66
CA SER A 69 -4.57 -15.71 -2.47
C SER A 69 -3.09 -15.71 -2.12
N HIS A 70 -2.63 -14.73 -1.33
CA HIS A 70 -1.24 -14.72 -0.85
C HIS A 70 -0.92 -15.92 0.07
N ALA A 71 -1.94 -16.49 0.71
CA ALA A 71 -1.83 -17.73 1.50
C ALA A 71 -1.74 -19.00 0.63
N GLY A 72 -1.89 -18.89 -0.69
CA GLY A 72 -1.75 -19.99 -1.64
C GLY A 72 -3.04 -20.73 -1.96
N GLU A 73 -4.20 -20.26 -1.48
CA GLU A 73 -5.51 -20.79 -1.88
C GLU A 73 -5.76 -20.45 -3.35
N ARG A 74 -6.37 -21.38 -4.09
CA ARG A 74 -6.60 -21.25 -5.53
C ARG A 74 -8.05 -21.54 -5.88
N LEU A 75 -8.60 -20.79 -6.82
CA LEU A 75 -9.92 -21.03 -7.39
C LEU A 75 -9.89 -20.86 -8.92
N GLY A 76 -10.44 -21.83 -9.64
CA GLY A 76 -10.49 -21.83 -11.10
C GLY A 76 -9.25 -22.43 -11.76
N THR A 77 -9.19 -22.31 -13.09
CA THR A 77 -8.08 -22.76 -13.94
C THR A 77 -8.15 -22.01 -15.27
N LEU A 78 -6.99 -21.70 -15.84
CA LEU A 78 -6.82 -21.10 -17.16
C LEU A 78 -6.90 -22.13 -18.29
N GLY A 79 -6.87 -23.43 -17.99
CA GLY A 79 -6.98 -24.48 -19.00
C GLY A 79 -6.26 -25.76 -18.59
N ASP A 80 -5.01 -25.62 -18.17
CA ASP A 80 -4.14 -26.69 -17.74
C ASP A 80 -3.11 -26.20 -16.70
N VAL A 81 -2.42 -27.17 -16.09
CA VAL A 81 -1.46 -26.92 -15.00
C VAL A 81 -0.28 -26.06 -15.46
N ALA A 82 0.20 -26.22 -16.70
CA ALA A 82 1.35 -25.46 -17.18
C ALA A 82 1.00 -23.98 -17.37
N LEU A 83 -0.19 -23.70 -17.90
CA LEU A 83 -0.69 -22.34 -18.05
C LEU A 83 -0.99 -21.68 -16.70
N ASP A 84 -1.57 -22.43 -15.75
CA ASP A 84 -1.85 -21.96 -14.39
C ASP A 84 -0.56 -21.56 -13.66
N GLU A 85 0.47 -22.41 -13.68
CA GLU A 85 1.74 -22.11 -13.01
C GLU A 85 2.50 -20.96 -13.70
N ALA A 86 2.45 -20.85 -15.03
CA ALA A 86 3.03 -19.73 -15.76
C ALA A 86 2.35 -18.41 -15.38
N ALA A 87 1.02 -18.40 -15.27
CA ALA A 87 0.25 -17.23 -14.87
C ALA A 87 0.55 -16.81 -13.43
N ILE A 88 0.57 -17.76 -12.49
CA ILE A 88 0.94 -17.51 -11.09
C ILE A 88 2.32 -16.89 -11.01
N LEU A 89 3.31 -17.45 -11.71
CA LEU A 89 4.67 -16.92 -11.73
C LEU A 89 4.70 -15.49 -12.26
N ALA A 90 3.96 -15.21 -13.33
CA ALA A 90 3.89 -13.87 -13.91
C ALA A 90 3.16 -12.86 -13.01
N ALA A 91 2.20 -13.32 -12.21
CA ALA A 91 1.43 -12.48 -11.29
C ALA A 91 2.19 -12.13 -10.00
N LYS A 92 3.20 -12.92 -9.59
CA LYS A 92 3.99 -12.66 -8.36
C LYS A 92 4.61 -11.27 -8.27
N THR A 93 4.90 -10.65 -9.42
CA THR A 93 5.52 -9.31 -9.49
C THR A 93 4.53 -8.21 -9.84
N ALA A 94 3.24 -8.54 -10.02
CA ALA A 94 2.24 -7.57 -10.38
C ALA A 94 1.94 -6.67 -9.18
N VAL A 95 2.34 -5.41 -9.29
CA VAL A 95 2.00 -4.37 -8.30
C VAL A 95 0.79 -3.53 -8.70
N SER A 96 0.30 -3.69 -9.92
CA SER A 96 -0.88 -3.04 -10.43
C SER A 96 -1.52 -3.93 -11.49
N PRO A 97 -2.80 -3.71 -11.81
CA PRO A 97 -3.46 -4.45 -12.87
C PRO A 97 -2.72 -4.27 -14.20
N ARG A 98 -2.46 -5.37 -14.91
CA ARG A 98 -1.70 -5.35 -16.18
C ARG A 98 -2.04 -6.52 -17.09
N ARG A 99 -1.80 -6.32 -18.38
CA ARG A 99 -1.82 -7.40 -19.37
C ARG A 99 -0.48 -8.15 -19.35
N VAL A 100 -0.52 -9.46 -19.49
CA VAL A 100 0.67 -10.31 -19.58
C VAL A 100 0.48 -11.34 -20.69
N GLN A 101 1.43 -11.35 -21.62
CA GLN A 101 1.52 -12.40 -22.62
C GLN A 101 2.11 -13.66 -21.98
N LEU A 102 1.34 -14.75 -21.92
CA LEU A 102 1.81 -16.04 -21.37
C LEU A 102 2.43 -16.95 -22.43
N THR A 103 1.83 -16.96 -23.63
CA THR A 103 2.30 -17.76 -24.78
C THR A 103 2.17 -16.94 -26.07
N ALA A 104 2.48 -17.49 -27.24
CA ALA A 104 2.26 -16.80 -28.51
C ALA A 104 0.77 -16.48 -28.79
N GLU A 105 -0.15 -17.24 -28.18
CA GLU A 105 -1.58 -17.15 -28.46
C GLU A 105 -2.39 -16.68 -27.26
N VAL A 106 -1.89 -16.85 -26.03
CA VAL A 106 -2.63 -16.55 -24.80
C VAL A 106 -2.07 -15.32 -24.10
N GLU A 107 -2.96 -14.37 -23.87
CA GLU A 107 -2.73 -13.19 -23.05
C GLU A 107 -3.74 -13.14 -21.90
N ILE A 108 -3.25 -12.83 -20.71
CA ILE A 108 -4.08 -12.65 -19.52
C ILE A 108 -4.11 -11.20 -19.08
N PHE A 109 -5.20 -10.82 -18.42
CA PHE A 109 -5.24 -9.68 -17.54
C PHE A 109 -5.01 -10.16 -16.10
N VAL A 110 -3.98 -9.64 -15.45
CA VAL A 110 -3.70 -9.84 -14.03
C VAL A 110 -4.34 -8.68 -13.29
N ASP A 111 -5.37 -8.98 -12.51
CA ASP A 111 -6.03 -8.03 -11.61
C ASP A 111 -5.59 -8.30 -10.17
N THR A 112 -5.16 -7.25 -9.45
CA THR A 112 -4.55 -7.38 -8.12
C THR A 112 -5.53 -6.94 -7.03
N VAL A 113 -5.83 -7.82 -6.09
CA VAL A 113 -6.59 -7.50 -4.87
C VAL A 113 -5.59 -7.11 -3.79
N ARG A 114 -5.55 -5.81 -3.47
CA ARG A 114 -4.61 -5.25 -2.48
C ARG A 114 -5.34 -4.87 -1.21
N LEU A 115 -4.62 -4.97 -0.08
CA LEU A 115 -5.09 -4.46 1.20
C LEU A 115 -5.12 -2.94 1.19
N ALA A 116 -6.00 -2.37 2.01
CA ALA A 116 -5.90 -0.98 2.35
C ALA A 116 -4.51 -0.74 2.96
N PRO A 117 -3.70 0.19 2.41
CA PRO A 117 -2.37 0.46 2.93
C PRO A 117 -2.48 0.98 4.37
N ARG A 118 -1.54 0.63 5.23
CA ARG A 118 -1.59 0.99 6.65
C ARG A 118 -0.57 2.08 6.95
N LEU A 119 -0.97 3.07 7.75
CA LEU A 119 -0.07 4.12 8.23
C LEU A 119 -0.04 4.11 9.75
N VAL A 120 1.10 3.72 10.32
CA VAL A 120 1.36 3.77 11.75
C VAL A 120 2.17 5.02 12.07
N MET A 121 1.63 5.90 12.89
CA MET A 121 2.27 7.13 13.35
C MET A 121 2.65 7.00 14.83
N VAL A 122 3.94 6.99 15.12
CA VAL A 122 4.47 7.02 16.49
C VAL A 122 4.68 8.48 16.87
N GLY A 123 3.85 8.98 17.76
CA GLY A 123 3.79 10.38 18.19
C GLY A 123 2.52 11.09 17.75
N GLY A 124 1.66 11.43 18.71
CA GLY A 124 0.40 12.15 18.51
C GLY A 124 0.57 13.68 18.45
N VAL A 125 1.63 14.18 17.83
CA VAL A 125 1.90 15.63 17.70
C VAL A 125 0.97 16.28 16.65
N HIS A 126 1.08 17.60 16.42
CA HIS A 126 0.20 18.31 15.48
C HIS A 126 0.29 17.79 14.04
N ILE A 127 1.49 17.39 13.59
CA ILE A 127 1.70 16.78 12.27
C ILE A 127 0.86 15.51 12.13
N ALA A 128 0.79 14.66 13.16
CA ALA A 128 0.02 13.42 13.12
C ALA A 128 -1.48 13.67 12.90
N ILE A 129 -2.05 14.77 13.42
CA ILE A 129 -3.48 15.09 13.24
C ILE A 129 -3.77 15.36 11.75
N ALA A 130 -2.97 16.24 11.13
CA ALA A 130 -3.09 16.55 9.72
C ALA A 130 -2.84 15.32 8.85
N LEU A 131 -1.77 14.56 9.17
CA LEU A 131 -1.39 13.36 8.43
C LEU A 131 -2.47 12.27 8.51
N THR A 132 -3.09 12.04 9.68
CA THR A 132 -4.21 11.11 9.83
C THR A 132 -5.34 11.47 8.86
N SER A 133 -5.75 12.73 8.86
CA SER A 133 -6.87 13.20 8.03
C SER A 133 -6.57 13.04 6.54
N MET A 134 -5.36 13.40 6.11
CA MET A 134 -4.94 13.27 4.71
C MET A 134 -4.78 11.81 4.28
N ALA A 135 -4.20 10.97 5.13
CA ALA A 135 -3.97 9.56 4.83
C ALA A 135 -5.29 8.80 4.62
N GLN A 136 -6.31 9.09 5.44
CA GLN A 136 -7.63 8.50 5.27
C GLN A 136 -8.30 8.90 3.96
N MET A 137 -8.16 10.18 3.54
CA MET A 137 -8.70 10.64 2.25
C MET A 137 -8.11 9.88 1.06
N VAL A 138 -6.88 9.37 1.17
CA VAL A 138 -6.23 8.57 0.12
C VAL A 138 -6.23 7.06 0.41
N GLY A 139 -7.10 6.62 1.34
CA GLY A 139 -7.43 5.22 1.56
C GLY A 139 -6.54 4.46 2.56
N PHE A 140 -5.75 5.14 3.40
CA PHE A 140 -4.97 4.45 4.43
C PHE A 140 -5.80 4.14 5.68
N HIS A 141 -5.58 2.95 6.24
CA HIS A 141 -5.97 2.65 7.61
C HIS A 141 -4.91 3.19 8.58
N THR A 142 -5.34 4.07 9.49
CA THR A 142 -4.44 4.87 10.32
C THR A 142 -4.37 4.37 11.76
N THR A 143 -3.15 4.23 12.28
CA THR A 143 -2.90 3.97 13.70
C THR A 143 -2.02 5.05 14.28
N VAL A 144 -2.42 5.64 15.41
CA VAL A 144 -1.58 6.58 16.16
C VAL A 144 -1.18 5.94 17.49
N ILE A 145 0.13 5.94 17.78
CA ILE A 145 0.72 5.42 19.01
C ILE A 145 1.36 6.59 19.76
N ASP A 146 0.93 6.89 20.98
CA ASP A 146 1.64 7.83 21.86
C ASP A 146 1.41 7.48 23.34
N PRO A 147 2.47 7.22 24.13
CA PRO A 147 2.31 6.90 25.56
C PRO A 147 1.82 8.10 26.37
N ARG A 148 1.94 9.33 25.85
CA ARG A 148 1.61 10.56 26.56
C ARG A 148 0.14 10.88 26.34
N ARG A 149 -0.67 10.80 27.40
CA ARG A 149 -2.12 11.08 27.39
C ARG A 149 -2.50 12.42 26.77
N ALA A 150 -1.69 13.47 26.96
CA ALA A 150 -1.91 14.78 26.36
C ALA A 150 -1.81 14.75 24.82
N PHE A 151 -1.04 13.80 24.29
CA PHE A 151 -0.84 13.65 22.86
C PHE A 151 -1.77 12.62 22.22
N GLY A 152 -1.90 11.42 22.78
CA GLY A 152 -2.77 10.37 22.27
C GLY A 152 -4.17 10.39 22.89
N SER A 153 -5.04 11.33 22.50
CA SER A 153 -6.44 11.37 22.96
C SER A 153 -7.44 11.40 21.81
N SER A 154 -8.60 10.77 22.01
CA SER A 154 -9.68 10.71 21.01
C SER A 154 -10.22 12.09 20.62
N ALA A 155 -10.18 13.07 21.54
CA ALA A 155 -10.54 14.45 21.26
C ALA A 155 -9.63 15.12 20.20
N ARG A 156 -8.37 14.69 20.11
CA ARG A 156 -7.40 15.19 19.11
C ARG A 156 -7.44 14.39 17.81
N PHE A 157 -7.86 13.13 17.88
CA PHE A 157 -7.91 12.20 16.77
C PHE A 157 -9.31 11.60 16.63
N PRO A 158 -10.32 12.40 16.27
CA PRO A 158 -11.71 11.93 16.21
C PRO A 158 -11.95 10.92 15.07
N HIS A 159 -11.07 10.90 14.07
CA HIS A 159 -11.25 10.08 12.87
C HIS A 159 -10.25 8.93 12.77
N VAL A 160 -9.23 8.85 13.63
CA VAL A 160 -8.21 7.78 13.53
C VAL A 160 -8.86 6.40 13.68
N ASP A 161 -8.45 5.44 12.87
CA ASP A 161 -9.01 4.09 12.90
C ASP A 161 -8.59 3.34 14.18
N ARG A 162 -7.35 3.58 14.64
CA ARG A 162 -6.86 3.05 15.91
C ARG A 162 -5.99 4.04 16.65
N LEU A 163 -6.29 4.27 17.93
CA LEU A 163 -5.47 5.07 18.84
C LEU A 163 -4.95 4.19 19.97
N ILE A 164 -3.64 4.08 20.12
CA ILE A 164 -2.99 3.27 21.15
C ILE A 164 -2.20 4.17 22.07
N GLN A 165 -2.65 4.26 23.33
CA GLN A 165 -1.99 5.06 24.35
C GLN A 165 -1.02 4.21 25.18
N ALA A 166 0.04 3.71 24.55
CA ALA A 166 1.04 2.86 25.17
C ALA A 166 2.46 3.19 24.67
N TRP A 167 3.47 2.64 25.35
CA TRP A 167 4.83 2.69 24.84
C TRP A 167 4.96 1.87 23.57
N PRO A 168 5.88 2.20 22.65
CA PRO A 168 5.99 1.49 21.36
C PRO A 168 6.17 -0.02 21.52
N ASP A 169 6.98 -0.48 22.47
CA ASP A 169 7.21 -1.90 22.71
C ASP A 169 5.89 -2.66 23.00
N ASP A 170 5.02 -2.06 23.83
CA ASP A 170 3.70 -2.62 24.15
C ASP A 170 2.72 -2.48 22.97
N ALA A 171 2.71 -1.31 22.33
CA ALA A 171 1.77 -1.01 21.24
C ALA A 171 1.99 -1.93 20.02
N PHE A 172 3.24 -2.19 19.67
CA PHE A 172 3.59 -3.07 18.54
C PHE A 172 3.38 -4.55 18.84
N ALA A 173 3.13 -4.96 20.09
CA ALA A 173 2.69 -6.32 20.39
C ALA A 173 1.28 -6.61 19.82
N GLU A 174 0.50 -5.56 19.55
CA GLU A 174 -0.87 -5.67 19.03
C GLU A 174 -1.05 -5.08 17.63
N VAL A 175 0.00 -4.50 17.03
CA VAL A 175 -0.02 -3.89 15.69
C VAL A 175 0.80 -4.74 14.75
N GLU A 176 0.13 -5.34 13.79
CA GLU A 176 0.80 -6.12 12.74
C GLU A 176 1.51 -5.21 11.74
N LEU A 177 2.79 -5.51 11.50
CA LEU A 177 3.62 -4.82 10.51
C LEU A 177 3.82 -5.70 9.29
N THR A 178 3.09 -5.38 8.22
CA THR A 178 3.10 -6.10 6.94
C THR A 178 3.85 -5.31 5.86
N PRO A 179 4.11 -5.90 4.69
CA PRO A 179 4.64 -5.16 3.53
C PRO A 179 3.77 -3.99 3.06
N GLU A 180 2.51 -3.89 3.48
CA GLU A 180 1.56 -2.82 3.16
C GLU A 180 1.55 -1.70 4.21
N THR A 181 2.42 -1.79 5.23
CA THR A 181 2.50 -0.81 6.32
C THR A 181 3.63 0.19 6.12
N ALA A 182 3.32 1.48 6.28
CA ALA A 182 4.26 2.58 6.48
C ALA A 182 4.34 2.96 7.96
N VAL A 183 5.53 3.26 8.46
CA VAL A 183 5.76 3.72 9.85
C VAL A 183 6.39 5.10 9.85
N CYS A 184 5.79 6.04 10.58
CA CYS A 184 6.27 7.41 10.74
C CYS A 184 6.61 7.70 12.21
N LEU A 185 7.83 8.15 12.48
CA LEU A 185 8.31 8.55 13.79
C LEU A 185 8.25 10.07 13.90
N LEU A 186 7.33 10.57 14.73
CA LEU A 186 6.93 11.97 14.76
C LEU A 186 7.22 12.67 16.10
N THR A 187 7.99 12.06 17.01
CA THR A 187 8.17 12.60 18.37
C THR A 187 9.42 13.46 18.57
N HIS A 188 10.52 13.15 17.87
CA HIS A 188 11.88 13.61 18.17
C HIS A 188 12.44 13.18 19.54
N ASP A 189 11.72 12.36 20.32
CA ASP A 189 12.18 11.86 21.61
C ASP A 189 12.75 10.45 21.42
N PRO A 190 14.08 10.23 21.59
CA PRO A 190 14.68 8.91 21.47
C PRO A 190 14.05 7.85 22.38
N LYS A 191 13.43 8.24 23.50
CA LYS A 191 12.73 7.30 24.39
C LYS A 191 11.50 6.67 23.75
N ILE A 192 10.92 7.32 22.74
CA ILE A 192 9.75 6.84 22.00
C ILE A 192 10.16 6.41 20.59
N ASP A 193 10.94 7.22 19.87
CA ASP A 193 11.32 6.92 18.48
C ASP A 193 12.25 5.70 18.39
N ASP A 194 13.23 5.54 19.29
CA ASP A 194 14.22 4.47 19.14
C ASP A 194 13.62 3.06 19.37
N PRO A 195 12.77 2.81 20.38
CA PRO A 195 12.05 1.52 20.50
C PRO A 195 11.21 1.19 19.26
N ALA A 196 10.47 2.17 18.74
CA ALA A 196 9.68 1.99 17.52
C ALA A 196 10.55 1.70 16.29
N LEU A 197 11.68 2.39 16.14
CA LEU A 197 12.63 2.17 15.03
C LEU A 197 13.23 0.76 15.08
N LYS A 198 13.58 0.26 16.26
CA LYS A 198 14.11 -1.11 16.41
C LYS A 198 13.15 -2.16 15.87
N ILE A 199 11.85 -1.95 16.09
CA ILE A 199 10.80 -2.84 15.63
C ILE A 199 10.59 -2.67 14.12
N ALA A 200 10.42 -1.44 13.64
CA ALA A 200 10.19 -1.15 12.22
C ALA A 200 11.35 -1.59 11.32
N LEU A 201 12.61 -1.40 11.75
CA LEU A 201 13.80 -1.79 10.99
C LEU A 201 13.94 -3.31 10.82
N ASN A 202 13.34 -4.09 11.73
CA ASN A 202 13.32 -5.55 11.67
C ASN A 202 12.04 -6.11 11.03
N SER A 203 11.13 -5.25 10.57
CA SER A 203 9.85 -5.65 9.97
C SER A 203 9.85 -5.46 8.45
N PRO A 204 8.88 -6.06 7.72
CA PRO A 204 8.81 -5.98 6.27
C PRO A 204 8.16 -4.69 5.74
N VAL A 205 7.91 -3.70 6.60
CA VAL A 205 7.27 -2.41 6.24
C VAL A 205 7.92 -1.77 5.00
N PHE A 206 7.10 -1.25 4.10
CA PHE A 206 7.59 -0.66 2.86
C PHE A 206 8.22 0.73 3.06
N TYR A 207 7.90 1.41 4.17
CA TYR A 207 8.37 2.76 4.44
C TYR A 207 8.63 3.00 5.92
N ILE A 208 9.77 3.60 6.23
CA ILE A 208 10.14 4.06 7.58
C ILE A 208 10.58 5.51 7.48
N GLY A 209 9.75 6.42 7.96
CA GLY A 209 10.03 7.85 7.95
C GLY A 209 10.28 8.37 9.36
N ALA A 210 11.26 9.25 9.55
CA ALA A 210 11.52 9.83 10.86
C ALA A 210 11.80 11.33 10.84
N LEU A 211 11.00 12.10 11.58
CA LEU A 211 11.20 13.54 11.76
C LEU A 211 12.58 13.83 12.34
N GLY A 212 13.24 14.88 11.86
CA GLY A 212 14.54 15.28 12.37
C GLY A 212 15.32 16.07 11.35
N SER A 213 15.99 17.13 11.81
CA SER A 213 17.02 17.78 11.00
C SER A 213 18.11 16.77 10.62
N PRO A 214 18.94 17.05 9.59
CA PRO A 214 20.10 16.22 9.27
C PRO A 214 21.01 15.94 10.49
N LYS A 215 21.16 16.93 11.38
CA LYS A 215 21.88 16.78 12.64
C LYS A 215 21.21 15.79 13.60
N THR A 216 19.89 15.88 13.77
CA THR A 216 19.11 14.94 14.59
C THR A 216 19.19 13.52 14.03
N HIS A 217 19.17 13.39 12.70
CA HIS A 217 19.31 12.09 12.06
C HIS A 217 20.70 11.49 12.26
N ALA A 218 21.78 12.27 12.16
CA ALA A 218 23.14 11.77 12.45
C ALA A 218 23.25 11.19 13.87
N GLN A 219 22.68 11.87 14.87
CA GLN A 219 22.63 11.35 16.24
C GLN A 219 21.79 10.08 16.37
N ARG A 220 20.72 9.95 15.58
CA ARG A 220 19.90 8.72 15.51
C ARG A 220 20.73 7.56 14.94
N ILE A 221 21.51 7.80 13.89
CA ILE A 221 22.38 6.80 13.28
C ILE A 221 23.38 6.28 14.32
N GLU A 222 24.06 7.17 15.05
CA GLU A 222 24.99 6.80 16.13
C GLU A 222 24.35 5.87 17.17
N ARG A 223 23.13 6.20 17.62
CA ARG A 223 22.40 5.36 18.59
C ARG A 223 22.00 4.01 17.99
N LEU A 224 21.51 3.98 16.74
CA LEU A 224 21.12 2.76 16.05
C LEU A 224 22.31 1.81 15.82
N HIS A 225 23.48 2.34 15.49
CA HIS A 225 24.71 1.54 15.46
C HIS A 225 25.07 0.99 16.84
N GLY A 226 24.92 1.80 17.90
CA GLY A 226 25.07 1.34 19.27
C GLY A 226 24.11 0.21 19.66
N TYR A 227 22.97 0.08 18.97
CA TYR A 227 22.03 -1.03 19.11
C TYR A 227 22.30 -2.21 18.16
N GLY A 228 23.33 -2.14 17.33
CA GLY A 228 23.76 -3.22 16.44
C GLY A 228 23.14 -3.21 15.04
N PHE A 229 22.44 -2.14 14.64
CA PHE A 229 21.94 -2.02 13.26
C PHE A 229 23.07 -1.66 12.31
N ASN A 230 23.06 -2.29 11.13
CA ASN A 230 24.01 -1.99 10.05
C ASN A 230 23.50 -0.87 9.13
N ASP A 231 24.38 -0.36 8.27
CA ASP A 231 24.07 0.72 7.32
C ASP A 231 22.93 0.37 6.35
N THR A 232 22.80 -0.89 5.97
CA THR A 232 21.72 -1.35 5.06
C THR A 232 20.35 -1.25 5.73
N GLN A 233 20.26 -1.65 7.01
CA GLN A 233 19.03 -1.50 7.78
C GLN A 233 18.72 -0.03 8.00
N ILE A 234 19.69 0.75 8.50
CA ILE A 234 19.53 2.17 8.79
C ILE A 234 19.18 2.97 7.53
N GLY A 235 19.73 2.60 6.38
CA GLY A 235 19.45 3.21 5.07
C GLY A 235 18.00 3.08 4.60
N ARG A 236 17.17 2.25 5.25
CA ARG A 236 15.71 2.20 5.03
C ARG A 236 14.98 3.43 5.60
N ILE A 237 15.63 4.25 6.43
CA ILE A 237 15.00 5.40 7.10
C ILE A 237 15.02 6.62 6.18
N HIS A 238 13.85 7.14 5.87
CA HIS A 238 13.65 8.45 5.24
C HIS A 238 13.76 9.55 6.32
N ALA A 239 14.91 10.22 6.36
CA ALA A 239 15.20 11.28 7.33
C ALA A 239 16.11 12.38 6.73
N PRO A 240 15.69 13.66 6.69
CA PRO A 240 14.38 14.16 7.13
C PRO A 240 13.23 13.50 6.36
N ILE A 241 12.16 13.18 7.08
CA ILE A 241 10.96 12.57 6.50
C ILE A 241 10.23 13.55 5.57
N GLY A 242 9.65 13.03 4.49
CA GLY A 242 8.82 13.79 3.56
C GLY A 242 9.63 14.42 2.42
N LEU A 243 8.93 14.70 1.32
CA LEU A 243 9.53 15.37 0.17
C LEU A 243 9.97 16.79 0.53
N ASN A 244 11.11 17.24 -0.01
CA ASN A 244 11.58 18.60 0.20
C ASN A 244 10.77 19.60 -0.65
N ILE A 245 9.60 19.99 -0.13
CA ILE A 245 8.68 20.97 -0.73
C ILE A 245 8.76 22.35 -0.07
N GLY A 246 9.72 22.56 0.84
CA GLY A 246 9.84 23.79 1.62
C GLY A 246 8.76 23.96 2.70
N ALA A 247 8.23 22.86 3.23
CA ALA A 247 7.17 22.83 4.23
C ALA A 247 7.57 23.48 5.57
N ASN A 248 6.67 24.26 6.16
CA ASN A 248 6.86 24.96 7.44
C ASN A 248 5.75 24.69 8.44
N THR A 249 4.49 24.54 8.01
CA THR A 249 3.36 24.24 8.91
C THR A 249 3.20 22.73 9.13
N PRO A 250 2.53 22.29 10.21
CA PRO A 250 2.23 20.87 10.42
C PRO A 250 1.49 20.20 9.25
N GLU A 251 0.59 20.93 8.59
CA GLU A 251 -0.18 20.46 7.43
C GLU A 251 0.69 20.33 6.18
N GLU A 252 1.58 21.30 5.92
CA GLU A 252 2.54 21.21 4.81
C GLU A 252 3.52 20.06 5.03
N ILE A 253 3.98 19.85 6.27
CA ILE A 253 4.85 18.74 6.62
C ILE A 253 4.11 17.42 6.43
N ALA A 254 2.86 17.31 6.92
CA ALA A 254 2.02 16.13 6.72
C ALA A 254 1.81 15.81 5.24
N LEU A 255 1.53 16.82 4.41
CA LEU A 255 1.41 16.66 2.96
C LEU A 255 2.72 16.14 2.35
N SER A 256 3.86 16.69 2.76
CA SER A 256 5.18 16.25 2.28
C SER A 256 5.48 14.79 2.64
N ILE A 257 5.08 14.35 3.84
CA ILE A 257 5.24 12.98 4.32
C ILE A 257 4.34 12.05 3.51
N LEU A 258 3.05 12.38 3.37
CA LEU A 258 2.12 11.55 2.62
C LEU A 258 2.51 11.43 1.14
N ALA A 259 3.00 12.51 0.54
CA ALA A 259 3.51 12.50 -0.83
C ALA A 259 4.72 11.55 -0.98
N GLU A 260 5.65 11.56 -0.03
CA GLU A 260 6.79 10.61 -0.05
C GLU A 260 6.33 9.17 0.14
N ILE A 261 5.40 8.90 1.07
CA ILE A 261 4.84 7.57 1.29
C ILE A 261 4.20 7.03 0.01
N VAL A 262 3.38 7.84 -0.68
CA VAL A 262 2.74 7.46 -1.94
C VAL A 262 3.77 7.24 -3.04
N GLN A 263 4.82 8.06 -3.10
CA GLN A 263 5.92 7.89 -4.06
C GLN A 263 6.67 6.57 -3.85
N VAL A 264 6.94 6.17 -2.60
CA VAL A 264 7.67 4.92 -2.32
C VAL A 264 6.81 3.68 -2.56
N ARG A 265 5.48 3.80 -2.37
CA ARG A 265 4.54 2.69 -2.54
C ARG A 265 4.27 2.33 -4.01
N ASN A 266 4.33 3.30 -4.92
CA ASN A 266 3.93 3.18 -6.33
C ASN A 266 5.15 3.03 -7.24
#